data_AF-A0A7C1LXJ3-F1
#
_entry.id   AF-A0A7C1LXJ3-F1
#
_cell.length_a   1.000
_cell.length_b   1.000
_cell.length_c   1.000
_cell.angle_alpha   90.00
_cell.angle_beta   90.00
_cell.angle_gamma   90.00
#
_symmetry.space_group_name_H-M   'P 1'
#
loop_
_entity.id
_entity.type
_entity.pdbx_description
1 polymer ?
#
loop_
_entity_poly.entity_id
_entity_poly.type
_entity_poly.pdbx_seq_one_letter_code
_entity_poly.pdbx_strand_id
1 'polypeptide(L)'
;MVALTPVAKHSNNPFQFKVLKVELATRRTNNTLDPFVDITRFVKKGGISRLSKSIDSNDFDIGFFEQSNLTLTLDNSQGQFMKGRGFFVNKIIDRSRVKVVAGFRNIDDGTIDSETTFEGILSAETANASLRSETITYKILSFSSLITRLRSRSAAVDDGMDFRTAIFNLLNINEIKTYITVDINNINPKFNGTVDSGVFFEGKQLDESINKLLLASNSVLKIKNNTIFIQDREQSVDVKFEYFGKGGTRPANIIDISNYNEGDKRIITRVQFEGDLGVFDSPDFIIDKFGAKLKRVDIGFITNTIKKFGISQDILGEFQFPKTEFQITGPYLGEQVDLLDLITVDNPGYDFNTNVALYDSPDSEYDTDDVYASSNTGLIIDKNLGFKVLKVEHDFARYQTKLKVRRIGSKEFDGQLS
;
A
#
# COMPACT_ATOMS: atom_id res chain seq x y z
N MET A 1 33.05 38.33 -22.87
CA MET A 1 32.95 37.65 -21.56
C MET A 1 31.52 37.79 -21.07
N VAL A 2 30.72 36.73 -21.20
CA VAL A 2 29.35 36.70 -20.69
C VAL A 2 29.45 36.27 -19.23
N ALA A 3 29.04 37.15 -18.31
CA ALA A 3 28.98 36.84 -16.90
C ALA A 3 27.91 35.76 -16.69
N LEU A 4 28.34 34.55 -16.34
CA LEU A 4 27.46 33.49 -15.88
C LEU A 4 26.91 33.91 -14.52
N THR A 5 25.63 34.23 -14.47
CA THR A 5 24.89 34.37 -13.22
C THR A 5 24.89 33.01 -12.51
N PRO A 6 25.22 32.93 -11.21
CA PRO A 6 25.13 31.67 -10.49
C PRO A 6 23.66 31.26 -10.44
N VAL A 7 23.32 30.12 -11.06
CA VAL A 7 22.08 29.41 -10.78
C VAL A 7 22.12 29.06 -9.30
N ALA A 8 21.10 29.49 -8.56
CA ALA A 8 20.96 29.15 -7.15
C ALA A 8 21.06 27.63 -7.00
N LYS A 9 22.13 27.17 -6.34
CA LYS A 9 22.19 25.82 -5.79
C LYS A 9 21.07 25.75 -4.75
N HIS A 10 19.97 25.08 -5.09
CA HIS A 10 19.15 24.45 -4.07
C HIS A 10 20.05 23.39 -3.41
N SER A 11 20.72 23.78 -2.33
CA SER A 11 21.27 22.82 -1.38
C SER A 11 20.08 22.08 -0.79
N ASN A 12 19.84 20.86 -1.27
CA ASN A 12 18.77 19.96 -0.82
C ASN A 12 19.03 19.43 0.59
N ASN A 13 19.26 20.32 1.55
CA ASN A 13 19.31 19.91 2.94
C ASN A 13 18.95 21.06 3.89
N PRO A 14 17.67 21.49 3.94
CA PRO A 14 17.19 22.08 5.17
C PRO A 14 17.08 20.90 6.15
N PHE A 15 17.78 20.97 7.27
CA PHE A 15 17.50 20.08 8.40
C PHE A 15 15.97 19.99 8.58
N GLN A 16 15.37 18.81 8.41
CA GLN A 16 13.92 18.68 8.48
C GLN A 16 13.53 18.11 9.85
N PHE A 17 12.73 18.85 10.64
CA PHE A 17 12.18 18.27 11.86
C PHE A 17 11.05 17.31 11.51
N LYS A 18 11.11 16.11 12.08
CA LYS A 18 10.06 15.10 11.95
C LYS A 18 8.79 15.61 12.64
N VAL A 19 7.71 15.76 11.88
CA VAL A 19 6.38 16.08 12.39
C VAL A 19 5.59 14.78 12.48
N LEU A 20 5.10 14.48 13.67
CA LEU A 20 4.17 13.38 13.90
C LEU A 20 3.07 13.89 14.82
N LYS A 21 1.85 13.95 14.29
CA LYS A 21 0.68 14.43 14.99
C LYS A 21 -0.39 13.34 15.01
N VAL A 22 -1.02 13.13 16.16
CA VAL A 22 -2.17 12.23 16.31
C VAL A 22 -3.36 13.04 16.75
N GLU A 23 -4.46 12.92 16.01
CA GLU A 23 -5.70 13.62 16.28
C GLU A 23 -6.83 12.64 16.56
N LEU A 24 -7.73 13.02 17.46
CA LEU A 24 -8.90 12.24 17.87
C LEU A 24 -10.18 13.04 17.61
N ALA A 25 -11.12 12.44 16.88
CA ALA A 25 -12.48 12.93 16.73
C ALA A 25 -13.43 11.97 17.45
N THR A 26 -14.00 12.43 18.56
CA THR A 26 -14.85 11.61 19.42
C THR A 26 -16.29 11.57 18.93
N ARG A 27 -16.96 10.42 19.06
CA ARG A 27 -18.35 10.25 18.65
C ARG A 27 -19.33 10.61 19.76
N ARG A 28 -20.30 11.49 19.46
CA ARG A 28 -21.39 11.85 20.36
C ARG A 28 -22.48 10.79 20.37
N THR A 29 -23.34 10.82 21.38
CA THR A 29 -24.47 9.88 21.55
C THR A 29 -25.53 10.00 20.46
N ASN A 30 -25.63 11.15 19.79
CA ASN A 30 -26.49 11.37 18.62
C ASN A 30 -25.82 10.94 17.29
N ASN A 31 -24.76 10.13 17.36
CA ASN A 31 -23.98 9.63 16.22
C ASN A 31 -23.20 10.66 15.39
N THR A 32 -23.11 11.93 15.82
CA THR A 32 -22.24 12.92 15.17
C THR A 32 -20.80 12.83 15.69
N LEU A 33 -19.83 13.24 14.87
CA LEU A 33 -18.42 13.30 15.26
C LEU A 33 -18.07 14.73 15.68
N ASP A 34 -17.28 14.85 16.75
CA ASP A 34 -16.62 16.09 17.09
C ASP A 34 -15.51 16.42 16.07
N PRO A 35 -15.10 17.70 15.97
CA PRO A 35 -13.87 18.08 15.29
C PRO A 35 -12.66 17.30 15.83
N PHE A 36 -11.66 17.11 14.98
CA PHE A 36 -10.39 16.50 15.37
C PHE A 36 -9.67 17.38 16.40
N VAL A 37 -9.22 16.77 17.50
CA VAL A 37 -8.43 17.39 18.55
C VAL A 37 -7.06 16.73 18.61
N ASP A 38 -6.01 17.54 18.69
CA ASP A 38 -4.63 17.05 18.84
C ASP A 38 -4.42 16.36 20.19
N ILE A 39 -4.02 15.08 20.14
CA ILE A 39 -3.70 14.24 21.29
C ILE A 39 -2.23 13.78 21.28
N THR A 40 -1.38 14.35 20.44
CA THR A 40 0.02 13.97 20.23
C THR A 40 0.81 13.91 21.53
N ARG A 41 0.60 14.88 22.42
CA ARG A 41 1.28 14.94 23.73
C ARG A 41 1.05 13.72 24.63
N PHE A 42 -0.02 12.96 24.38
CA PHE A 42 -0.36 11.76 25.13
C PHE A 42 0.22 10.49 24.49
N VAL A 43 0.72 10.56 23.26
CA VAL A 43 1.26 9.40 22.58
C VAL A 43 2.62 9.06 23.19
N LYS A 44 2.76 7.82 23.69
CA LYS A 44 4.07 7.36 24.19
C LYS A 44 5.08 7.27 23.05
N LYS A 45 6.38 7.45 23.34
CA LYS A 45 7.45 7.22 22.36
C LYS A 45 7.37 5.78 21.84
N GLY A 46 7.30 5.61 20.52
CA GLY A 46 7.07 4.29 19.90
C GLY A 46 5.66 3.72 20.14
N GLY A 47 4.73 4.52 20.65
CA GLY A 47 3.36 4.13 20.95
C GLY A 47 2.47 4.01 19.71
N ILE A 48 2.98 4.31 18.51
CA ILE A 48 2.28 4.12 17.24
C ILE A 48 2.95 2.94 16.54
N SER A 49 2.18 1.88 16.25
CA SER A 49 2.69 0.76 15.47
C SER A 49 3.03 1.18 14.04
N ARG A 50 3.79 0.34 13.33
CA ARG A 50 3.96 0.49 11.88
C ARG A 50 2.61 0.45 11.18
N LEU A 51 2.52 1.21 10.09
CA LEU A 51 1.38 1.18 9.18
C LEU A 51 1.83 0.54 7.88
N SER A 52 1.03 -0.38 7.34
CA SER A 52 1.26 -0.93 6.02
C SER A 52 0.00 -0.94 5.16
N LYS A 53 0.20 -0.71 3.87
CA LYS A 53 -0.76 -0.93 2.79
C LYS A 53 -0.10 -1.89 1.82
N SER A 54 -0.79 -2.93 1.39
CA SER A 54 -0.26 -3.89 0.41
C SER A 54 -1.34 -4.37 -0.53
N ILE A 55 -0.94 -4.58 -1.77
CA ILE A 55 -1.64 -5.43 -2.73
C ILE A 55 -0.83 -6.71 -2.91
N ASP A 56 -1.53 -7.81 -3.15
CA ASP A 56 -0.92 -9.11 -3.46
C ASP A 56 0.14 -9.50 -2.42
N SER A 57 -0.21 -9.39 -1.13
CA SER A 57 0.71 -9.59 0.00
C SER A 57 1.32 -11.00 0.01
N ASN A 58 0.63 -11.96 -0.59
CA ASN A 58 1.08 -13.32 -0.82
C ASN A 58 1.34 -13.59 -2.31
N ASP A 59 2.18 -14.57 -2.63
CA ASP A 59 2.57 -14.87 -4.02
C ASP A 59 1.43 -15.42 -4.88
N PHE A 60 0.36 -15.91 -4.24
CA PHE A 60 -0.80 -16.47 -4.90
C PHE A 60 -2.08 -15.64 -4.75
N ASP A 61 -2.09 -14.63 -3.88
CA ASP A 61 -3.29 -13.81 -3.67
C ASP A 61 -3.26 -12.64 -4.63
N ILE A 62 -4.22 -12.62 -5.56
CA ILE A 62 -4.27 -11.70 -6.69
C ILE A 62 -5.46 -10.76 -6.49
N GLY A 63 -5.21 -9.45 -6.45
CA GLY A 63 -6.24 -8.43 -6.27
C GLY A 63 -6.61 -8.16 -4.80
N PHE A 64 -5.96 -8.83 -3.85
CA PHE A 64 -6.23 -8.65 -2.43
C PHE A 64 -5.57 -7.37 -1.92
N PHE A 65 -6.38 -6.41 -1.47
CA PHE A 65 -5.91 -5.20 -0.80
C PHE A 65 -5.98 -5.38 0.72
N GLU A 66 -4.85 -5.16 1.37
CA GLU A 66 -4.75 -5.17 2.82
C GLU A 66 -4.19 -3.84 3.32
N GLN A 67 -4.83 -3.29 4.35
CA GLN A 67 -4.31 -2.16 5.09
C GLN A 67 -4.31 -2.54 6.56
N SER A 68 -3.13 -2.51 7.18
CA SER A 68 -2.98 -2.89 8.58
C SER A 68 -3.75 -1.96 9.50
N ASN A 69 -4.29 -2.53 10.57
CA ASN A 69 -4.80 -1.75 11.69
C ASN A 69 -3.65 -1.07 12.43
N LEU A 70 -3.90 0.09 13.01
CA LEU A 70 -2.93 0.81 13.81
C LEU A 70 -3.11 0.46 15.29
N THR A 71 -2.02 0.23 16.01
CA THR A 71 -2.03 0.16 17.48
C THR A 71 -1.50 1.48 18.03
N LEU A 72 -2.28 2.11 18.90
CA LEU A 72 -1.96 3.38 19.53
C LEU A 72 -1.90 3.24 21.04
N THR A 73 -0.76 3.57 21.63
CA THR A 73 -0.51 3.54 23.07
C THR A 73 -0.37 4.96 23.61
N LEU A 74 -1.24 5.29 24.55
CA LEU A 74 -1.39 6.62 25.12
C LEU A 74 -1.08 6.61 26.62
N ASP A 75 -0.50 7.70 27.10
CA ASP A 75 -0.45 8.04 28.52
C ASP A 75 -1.87 8.31 29.04
N ASN A 76 -2.22 7.61 30.10
CA ASN A 76 -3.53 7.66 30.72
C ASN A 76 -3.43 7.83 32.25
N SER A 77 -2.37 8.47 32.74
CA SER A 77 -2.14 8.80 34.16
C SER A 77 -3.33 9.45 34.87
N GLN A 78 -4.11 10.28 34.16
CA GLN A 78 -5.30 10.95 34.70
C GLN A 78 -6.63 10.32 34.24
N GLY A 79 -6.59 9.18 33.55
CA GLY A 79 -7.80 8.54 33.03
C GLY A 79 -8.48 9.31 31.89
N GLN A 80 -7.74 10.16 31.16
CA GLN A 80 -8.30 11.06 30.15
C GLN A 80 -8.91 10.33 28.94
N PHE A 81 -8.52 9.08 28.72
CA PHE A 81 -9.01 8.24 27.64
C PHE A 81 -9.97 7.15 28.14
N MET A 82 -10.52 7.29 29.34
CA MET A 82 -11.53 6.37 29.89
C MET A 82 -12.95 6.89 29.67
N LYS A 83 -13.92 5.97 29.56
CA LYS A 83 -15.33 6.32 29.41
C LYS A 83 -15.81 7.16 30.60
N GLY A 84 -16.49 8.28 30.31
CA GLY A 84 -17.00 9.18 31.34
C GLY A 84 -15.97 10.15 31.92
N ARG A 85 -14.75 10.20 31.39
CA ARG A 85 -13.69 11.14 31.76
C ARG A 85 -12.96 11.69 30.54
N GLY A 86 -12.26 12.81 30.73
CA GLY A 86 -11.41 13.46 29.72
C GLY A 86 -12.08 13.61 28.35
N PHE A 87 -11.48 13.03 27.32
CA PHE A 87 -11.96 13.12 25.94
C PHE A 87 -13.31 12.43 25.73
N PHE A 88 -13.69 11.48 26.58
CA PHE A 88 -14.89 10.65 26.43
C PHE A 88 -15.99 10.93 27.47
N VAL A 89 -16.06 12.16 28.01
CA VAL A 89 -17.19 12.60 28.85
C VAL A 89 -18.46 12.74 27.99
N ASN A 90 -19.47 11.91 28.25
CA ASN A 90 -20.72 11.84 27.47
C ASN A 90 -20.52 11.50 25.98
N LYS A 91 -19.45 10.76 25.68
CA LYS A 91 -19.12 10.34 24.31
C LYS A 91 -18.91 8.83 24.24
N ILE A 92 -18.98 8.32 23.02
CA ILE A 92 -18.80 6.91 22.71
C ILE A 92 -17.34 6.72 22.27
N ILE A 93 -16.64 5.82 22.94
CA ILE A 93 -15.28 5.43 22.55
C ILE A 93 -15.32 4.72 21.19
N ASP A 94 -16.17 3.70 21.10
CA ASP A 94 -16.35 2.93 19.88
C ASP A 94 -16.80 3.82 18.71
N ARG A 95 -16.21 3.58 17.54
CA ARG A 95 -16.47 4.34 16.31
C ARG A 95 -16.03 5.80 16.33
N SER A 96 -15.28 6.23 17.34
CA SER A 96 -14.51 7.48 17.26
C SER A 96 -13.42 7.35 16.18
N ARG A 97 -12.96 8.45 15.60
CA ARG A 97 -11.94 8.45 14.54
C ARG A 97 -10.60 8.90 15.08
N VAL A 98 -9.54 8.25 14.61
CA VAL A 98 -8.17 8.67 14.86
C VAL A 98 -7.50 8.95 13.52
N LYS A 99 -6.77 10.06 13.47
CA LYS A 99 -5.97 10.48 12.33
C LYS A 99 -4.52 10.60 12.74
N VAL A 100 -3.62 10.07 11.92
CA VAL A 100 -2.17 10.25 12.05
C VAL A 100 -1.73 11.11 10.89
N VAL A 101 -1.12 12.24 11.22
CA VAL A 101 -0.50 13.17 10.29
C VAL A 101 0.99 13.11 10.51
N ALA A 102 1.75 12.88 9.44
CA ALA A 102 3.20 12.83 9.51
C ALA A 102 3.81 13.55 8.32
N GLY A 103 4.98 14.13 8.53
CA GLY A 103 5.69 14.90 7.52
C GLY A 103 6.90 15.64 8.06
N PHE A 104 7.40 16.58 7.29
CA PHE A 104 8.62 17.28 7.62
C PHE A 104 8.34 18.76 7.82
N ARG A 105 9.03 19.35 8.78
CA ARG A 105 9.08 20.79 8.92
C ARG A 105 10.38 21.29 8.31
N ASN A 106 10.25 22.13 7.29
CA ASN A 106 11.37 22.84 6.71
C ASN A 106 11.92 23.84 7.73
N ILE A 107 13.24 23.84 7.95
CA ILE A 107 13.89 24.74 8.91
C ILE A 107 13.97 26.16 8.37
N ASP A 108 14.14 26.35 7.06
CA ASP A 108 14.48 27.65 6.48
C ASP A 108 13.30 28.62 6.51
N ASP A 109 12.09 28.12 6.25
CA ASP A 109 10.86 28.92 6.24
C ASP A 109 9.88 28.52 7.36
N GLY A 110 10.20 27.48 8.14
CA GLY A 110 9.35 26.96 9.19
C GLY A 110 8.08 26.26 8.69
N THR A 111 7.90 26.08 7.38
CA THR A 111 6.73 25.45 6.77
C THR A 111 6.67 23.98 7.16
N ILE A 112 5.46 23.49 7.38
CA ILE A 112 5.20 22.09 7.71
C ILE A 112 4.58 21.45 6.47
N ASP A 113 5.34 20.59 5.82
CA ASP A 113 4.84 19.69 4.79
C ASP A 113 4.42 18.39 5.47
N SER A 114 3.14 18.28 5.81
CA SER A 114 2.60 17.13 6.52
C SER A 114 1.27 16.68 5.96
N GLU A 115 1.10 15.35 5.89
CA GLU A 115 -0.02 14.72 5.21
C GLU A 115 -0.69 13.67 6.08
N THR A 116 -1.93 13.31 5.75
CA THR A 116 -2.69 12.32 6.51
C THR A 116 -2.29 10.91 6.13
N THR A 117 -1.27 10.40 6.79
CA THR A 117 -0.75 9.05 6.51
C THR A 117 -1.73 7.94 6.87
N PHE A 118 -2.54 8.15 7.91
CA PHE A 118 -3.55 7.19 8.33
C PHE A 118 -4.79 7.85 8.90
N GLU A 119 -5.94 7.25 8.59
CA GLU A 119 -7.17 7.51 9.29
C GLU A 119 -7.94 6.21 9.50
N GLY A 120 -8.53 6.06 10.68
CA GLY A 120 -9.23 4.84 11.04
C GLY A 120 -10.17 5.01 12.22
N ILE A 121 -10.78 3.88 12.62
CA ILE A 121 -11.87 3.82 13.57
C ILE A 121 -11.41 3.15 14.86
N LEU A 122 -11.55 3.86 15.97
CA LEU A 122 -11.19 3.33 17.28
C LEU A 122 -12.17 2.22 17.70
N SER A 123 -11.63 1.06 18.06
CA SER A 123 -12.40 -0.08 18.56
C SER A 123 -12.31 -0.19 20.08
N ALA A 124 -13.44 0.02 20.75
CA ALA A 124 -13.49 -0.03 22.21
C ALA A 124 -13.23 -1.46 22.76
N GLU A 125 -13.59 -2.50 22.00
CA GLU A 125 -13.43 -3.90 22.37
C GLU A 125 -11.97 -4.32 22.58
N THR A 126 -11.05 -3.59 21.93
CA THR A 126 -9.61 -3.90 21.95
C THR A 126 -8.83 -3.03 22.93
N ALA A 127 -9.52 -2.19 23.70
CA ALA A 127 -8.89 -1.28 24.64
C ALA A 127 -8.27 -2.06 25.80
N ASN A 128 -6.95 -1.91 25.99
CA ASN A 128 -6.23 -2.50 27.11
C ASN A 128 -5.62 -1.39 27.96
N ALA A 129 -6.09 -1.26 29.20
CA ALA A 129 -5.56 -0.29 30.16
C ALA A 129 -4.66 -0.99 31.19
N SER A 130 -3.46 -0.47 31.37
CA SER A 130 -2.52 -0.93 32.38
C SER A 130 -2.38 0.13 33.47
N LEU A 131 -2.83 -0.20 34.67
CA LEU A 131 -2.72 0.68 35.84
C LEU A 131 -1.27 0.88 36.27
N ARG A 132 -0.42 -0.14 36.13
CA ARG A 132 0.98 -0.09 36.57
C ARG A 132 1.82 0.86 35.72
N SER A 133 1.61 0.85 34.40
CA SER A 133 2.33 1.72 33.46
C SER A 133 1.57 3.01 33.17
N GLU A 134 0.36 3.17 33.72
CA GLU A 134 -0.52 4.30 33.47
C GLU A 134 -0.77 4.53 31.98
N THR A 135 -0.90 3.45 31.20
CA THR A 135 -1.10 3.51 29.75
C THR A 135 -2.41 2.88 29.33
N ILE A 136 -2.92 3.33 28.19
CA ILE A 136 -4.01 2.66 27.48
C ILE A 136 -3.60 2.40 26.03
N THR A 137 -3.89 1.21 25.54
CA THR A 137 -3.61 0.80 24.17
C THR A 137 -4.93 0.54 23.45
N TYR A 138 -5.08 1.16 22.27
CA TYR A 138 -6.22 0.99 21.39
C TYR A 138 -5.80 0.37 20.06
N LYS A 139 -6.62 -0.53 19.52
CA LYS A 139 -6.57 -0.89 18.11
C LYS A 139 -7.48 0.04 17.33
N ILE A 140 -6.91 0.69 16.33
CA ILE A 140 -7.60 1.56 15.40
C ILE A 140 -7.73 0.79 14.10
N LEU A 141 -8.97 0.48 13.77
CA LEU A 141 -9.37 -0.30 12.63
C LEU A 141 -9.18 0.52 11.34
N SER A 142 -8.49 -0.06 10.37
CA SER A 142 -8.39 0.52 9.02
C SER A 142 -9.76 0.48 8.35
N PHE A 143 -9.99 1.35 7.37
CA PHE A 143 -11.24 1.35 6.64
C PHE A 143 -11.48 0.09 5.81
N SER A 144 -10.42 -0.59 5.35
CA SER A 144 -10.54 -1.90 4.71
C SER A 144 -11.11 -2.98 5.64
N SER A 145 -10.86 -2.89 6.96
CA SER A 145 -11.43 -3.83 7.93
C SER A 145 -12.94 -3.72 8.10
N LEU A 146 -13.57 -2.65 7.62
CA LEU A 146 -15.03 -2.57 7.53
C LEU A 146 -15.56 -3.51 6.44
N ILE A 147 -14.84 -3.61 5.31
CA ILE A 147 -15.23 -4.44 4.17
C ILE A 147 -15.23 -5.92 4.58
N THR A 148 -14.25 -6.35 5.38
CA THR A 148 -14.13 -7.75 5.83
C THR A 148 -15.17 -8.19 6.86
N ARG A 149 -15.84 -7.25 7.52
CA ARG A 149 -16.86 -7.55 8.55
C ARG A 149 -18.28 -7.58 8.02
N LEU A 150 -18.51 -6.99 6.85
CA LEU A 150 -19.84 -6.81 6.28
C LEU A 150 -20.18 -7.97 5.34
N ARG A 151 -21.48 -8.21 5.18
CA ARG A 151 -22.01 -9.17 4.20
C ARG A 151 -22.67 -8.42 3.06
N SER A 152 -22.59 -8.99 1.88
CA SER A 152 -23.38 -8.56 0.72
C SER A 152 -24.87 -8.70 1.03
N ARG A 153 -25.65 -7.71 0.58
CA ARG A 153 -27.11 -7.75 0.66
C ARG A 153 -27.65 -8.62 -0.48
N SER A 154 -28.78 -9.28 -0.27
CA SER A 154 -29.50 -9.95 -1.36
C SER A 154 -29.87 -8.93 -2.45
N ALA A 155 -29.83 -9.33 -3.71
CA ALA A 155 -30.03 -8.47 -4.88
C ALA A 155 -29.10 -7.24 -4.97
N ALA A 156 -27.90 -7.28 -4.37
CA ALA A 156 -26.89 -6.23 -4.58
C ALA A 156 -26.25 -6.32 -5.97
N VAL A 157 -26.18 -7.52 -6.55
CA VAL A 157 -25.60 -7.83 -7.85
C VAL A 157 -26.58 -8.71 -8.61
N ASP A 158 -26.94 -8.31 -9.82
CA ASP A 158 -27.86 -9.02 -10.71
C ASP A 158 -27.12 -9.67 -11.88
N ASP A 159 -27.76 -10.65 -12.52
CA ASP A 159 -27.29 -11.26 -13.76
C ASP A 159 -27.17 -10.19 -14.86
N GLY A 160 -26.09 -10.24 -15.63
CA GLY A 160 -25.81 -9.28 -16.70
C GLY A 160 -25.22 -7.94 -16.24
N MET A 161 -25.14 -7.68 -14.93
CA MET A 161 -24.51 -6.47 -14.38
C MET A 161 -23.01 -6.45 -14.70
N ASP A 162 -22.48 -5.30 -15.13
CA ASP A 162 -21.04 -5.16 -15.36
C ASP A 162 -20.26 -5.14 -14.03
N PHE A 163 -18.98 -5.53 -14.06
CA PHE A 163 -18.17 -5.60 -12.85
C PHE A 163 -18.05 -4.24 -12.15
N ARG A 164 -17.97 -3.15 -12.91
CA ARG A 164 -17.99 -1.78 -12.39
C ARG A 164 -19.22 -1.51 -11.52
N THR A 165 -20.41 -1.78 -12.03
CA THR A 165 -21.67 -1.53 -11.30
C THR A 165 -21.82 -2.52 -10.15
N ALA A 166 -21.45 -3.79 -10.34
CA ALA A 166 -21.50 -4.80 -9.29
C ALA A 166 -20.63 -4.41 -8.09
N ILE A 167 -19.39 -3.99 -8.33
CA ILE A 167 -18.50 -3.53 -7.29
C ILE A 167 -19.05 -2.26 -6.61
N PHE A 168 -19.53 -1.29 -7.40
CA PHE A 168 -20.14 -0.09 -6.85
C PHE A 168 -21.29 -0.43 -5.89
N ASN A 169 -22.23 -1.27 -6.30
CA ASN A 169 -23.39 -1.65 -5.49
C ASN A 169 -23.00 -2.36 -4.19
N LEU A 170 -22.00 -3.24 -4.26
CA LEU A 170 -21.46 -3.95 -3.10
C LEU A 170 -20.83 -2.97 -2.08
N LEU A 171 -20.12 -1.95 -2.54
CA LEU A 171 -19.45 -0.97 -1.68
C LEU A 171 -20.37 0.19 -1.24
N ASN A 172 -21.39 0.52 -2.02
CA ASN A 172 -22.29 1.67 -1.83
C ASN A 172 -23.36 1.43 -0.73
N ILE A 173 -22.96 0.82 0.38
CA ILE A 173 -23.81 0.59 1.55
C ILE A 173 -23.60 1.69 2.61
N ASN A 174 -24.64 1.99 3.38
CA ASN A 174 -24.64 3.13 4.32
C ASN A 174 -23.57 2.99 5.40
N GLU A 175 -23.28 1.76 5.81
CA GLU A 175 -22.27 1.42 6.81
C GLU A 175 -20.86 1.81 6.34
N ILE A 176 -20.58 1.70 5.04
CA ILE A 176 -19.30 2.12 4.43
C ILE A 176 -19.31 3.62 4.16
N LYS A 177 -20.38 4.14 3.55
CA LYS A 177 -20.52 5.56 3.18
C LYS A 177 -20.41 6.53 4.35
N THR A 178 -20.68 6.06 5.57
CA THR A 178 -20.50 6.86 6.78
C THR A 178 -19.03 7.28 6.99
N TYR A 179 -18.08 6.52 6.45
CA TYR A 179 -16.64 6.71 6.69
C TYR A 179 -15.84 6.93 5.41
N ILE A 180 -16.26 6.31 4.31
CA ILE A 180 -15.52 6.27 3.05
C ILE A 180 -16.43 6.77 1.91
N THR A 181 -15.90 7.66 1.08
CA THR A 181 -16.52 8.06 -0.18
C THR A 181 -16.41 6.93 -1.20
N VAL A 182 -17.56 6.52 -1.73
CA VAL A 182 -17.67 5.56 -2.83
C VAL A 182 -18.31 6.29 -4.00
N ASP A 183 -17.54 6.46 -5.07
CA ASP A 183 -17.99 7.08 -6.32
C ASP A 183 -17.73 6.10 -7.47
N ILE A 184 -18.73 5.89 -8.31
CA ILE A 184 -18.64 5.03 -9.49
C ILE A 184 -17.58 5.52 -10.48
N ASN A 185 -17.28 6.83 -10.49
CA ASN A 185 -16.22 7.41 -11.33
C ASN A 185 -14.82 6.96 -10.92
N ASN A 186 -14.65 6.56 -9.66
CA ASN A 186 -13.39 6.03 -9.14
C ASN A 186 -13.28 4.50 -9.28
N ILE A 187 -14.27 3.85 -9.89
CA ILE A 187 -14.30 2.41 -10.11
C ILE A 187 -14.09 2.13 -11.61
N ASN A 188 -12.85 1.83 -11.98
CA ASN A 188 -12.41 1.62 -13.35
C ASN A 188 -11.66 0.27 -13.45
N PRO A 189 -12.38 -0.86 -13.42
CA PRO A 189 -11.76 -2.18 -13.58
C PRO A 189 -11.10 -2.31 -14.96
N LYS A 190 -9.95 -3.00 -15.05
CA LYS A 190 -9.25 -3.27 -16.33
C LYS A 190 -10.15 -4.04 -17.29
N PHE A 191 -10.68 -5.17 -16.83
CA PHE A 191 -11.69 -5.94 -17.56
C PHE A 191 -13.07 -5.70 -16.96
N ASN A 192 -13.94 -5.00 -17.68
CA ASN A 192 -15.33 -4.74 -17.26
C ASN A 192 -16.30 -5.73 -17.91
N GLY A 193 -16.15 -7.02 -17.59
CA GLY A 193 -17.09 -8.06 -18.01
C GLY A 193 -18.44 -7.95 -17.30
N THR A 194 -19.39 -8.81 -17.68
CA THR A 194 -20.68 -8.92 -16.99
C THR A 194 -20.77 -10.18 -16.14
N VAL A 195 -21.48 -10.09 -15.02
CA VAL A 195 -21.78 -11.20 -14.11
C VAL A 195 -22.76 -12.16 -14.79
N ASP A 196 -22.48 -13.47 -14.75
CA ASP A 196 -23.40 -14.50 -15.27
C ASP A 196 -24.41 -14.95 -14.21
N SER A 197 -24.02 -14.94 -12.93
CA SER A 197 -24.90 -15.31 -11.80
C SER A 197 -24.70 -14.40 -10.58
N GLY A 198 -25.66 -13.51 -10.32
CA GLY A 198 -25.71 -12.62 -9.16
C GLY A 198 -25.96 -13.34 -7.83
N VAL A 199 -26.69 -14.47 -7.88
CA VAL A 199 -26.98 -15.33 -6.72
C VAL A 199 -25.71 -15.78 -5.99
N PHE A 200 -24.59 -15.91 -6.71
CA PHE A 200 -23.29 -16.23 -6.12
C PHE A 200 -22.89 -15.29 -4.99
N PHE A 201 -23.29 -14.01 -5.07
CA PHE A 201 -22.89 -13.00 -4.11
C PHE A 201 -23.77 -12.97 -2.87
N GLU A 202 -24.95 -13.58 -2.86
CA GLU A 202 -25.91 -13.38 -1.78
C GLU A 202 -25.43 -13.95 -0.44
N GLY A 203 -25.42 -13.11 0.61
CA GLY A 203 -25.06 -13.52 1.97
C GLY A 203 -23.57 -13.82 2.18
N LYS A 204 -22.73 -13.72 1.15
CA LYS A 204 -21.28 -13.84 1.24
C LYS A 204 -20.66 -12.68 2.01
N GLN A 205 -19.43 -12.87 2.46
CA GLN A 205 -18.68 -11.74 2.99
C GLN A 205 -18.37 -10.76 1.84
N LEU A 206 -18.43 -9.47 2.17
CA LEU A 206 -18.27 -8.41 1.19
C LEU A 206 -16.85 -8.41 0.63
N ASP A 207 -15.84 -8.67 1.46
CA ASP A 207 -14.46 -8.83 1.03
C ASP A 207 -14.27 -10.01 0.07
N GLU A 208 -14.84 -11.18 0.36
CA GLU A 208 -14.81 -12.33 -0.58
C GLU A 208 -15.40 -11.93 -1.94
N SER A 209 -16.55 -11.27 -1.92
CA SER A 209 -17.26 -10.83 -3.12
C SER A 209 -16.43 -9.85 -3.94
N ILE A 210 -15.88 -8.83 -3.29
CA ILE A 210 -15.05 -7.80 -3.92
C ILE A 210 -13.74 -8.40 -4.44
N ASN A 211 -13.05 -9.23 -3.65
CA ASN A 211 -11.80 -9.85 -4.06
C ASN A 211 -11.98 -10.75 -5.29
N LYS A 212 -13.10 -11.49 -5.38
CA LYS A 212 -13.43 -12.31 -6.54
C LYS A 212 -13.73 -11.49 -7.78
N LEU A 213 -14.40 -10.34 -7.64
CA LEU A 213 -14.60 -9.39 -8.74
C LEU A 213 -13.28 -8.74 -9.17
N LEU A 214 -12.44 -8.30 -8.24
CA LEU A 214 -11.12 -7.72 -8.52
C LEU A 214 -10.17 -8.71 -9.20
N LEU A 215 -10.22 -9.99 -8.80
CA LEU A 215 -9.50 -11.08 -9.45
C LEU A 215 -9.97 -11.26 -10.89
N ALA A 216 -11.28 -11.36 -11.10
CA ALA A 216 -11.87 -11.52 -12.43
C ALA A 216 -11.61 -10.31 -13.33
N SER A 217 -11.56 -9.10 -12.76
CA SER A 217 -11.32 -7.87 -13.51
C SER A 217 -9.84 -7.51 -13.65
N ASN A 218 -8.93 -8.33 -13.11
CA ASN A 218 -7.49 -8.06 -12.98
C ASN A 218 -7.18 -6.64 -12.45
N SER A 219 -7.91 -6.24 -11.40
CA SER A 219 -7.86 -4.89 -10.83
C SER A 219 -7.47 -4.90 -9.36
N VAL A 220 -7.15 -3.73 -8.81
CA VAL A 220 -6.86 -3.58 -7.38
C VAL A 220 -7.77 -2.54 -6.75
N LEU A 221 -8.11 -2.77 -5.48
CA LEU A 221 -8.76 -1.77 -4.64
C LEU A 221 -7.69 -0.98 -3.90
N LYS A 222 -7.87 0.33 -3.84
CA LYS A 222 -7.02 1.28 -3.12
C LYS A 222 -7.89 2.23 -2.33
N ILE A 223 -7.49 2.55 -1.10
CA ILE A 223 -8.14 3.57 -0.28
C ILE A 223 -7.14 4.72 -0.08
N LYS A 224 -7.47 5.88 -0.65
CA LYS A 224 -6.70 7.12 -0.50
C LYS A 224 -7.65 8.24 -0.10
N ASN A 225 -7.29 9.03 0.91
CA ASN A 225 -8.09 10.18 1.38
C ASN A 225 -9.56 9.83 1.60
N ASN A 226 -9.80 8.74 2.33
CA ASN A 226 -11.14 8.22 2.63
C ASN A 226 -11.99 7.96 1.39
N THR A 227 -11.38 7.73 0.23
CA THR A 227 -12.07 7.45 -1.02
C THR A 227 -11.58 6.12 -1.56
N ILE A 228 -12.52 5.28 -2.00
CA ILE A 228 -12.19 4.02 -2.67
C ILE A 228 -11.92 4.29 -4.15
N PHE A 229 -10.82 3.72 -4.61
CA PHE A 229 -10.44 3.64 -6.02
C PHE A 229 -10.32 2.18 -6.41
N ILE A 230 -10.80 1.84 -7.60
CA ILE A 230 -10.55 0.56 -8.25
C ILE A 230 -9.98 0.87 -9.61
N GLN A 231 -8.81 0.31 -9.87
CA GLN A 231 -8.04 0.62 -11.06
C GLN A 231 -7.28 -0.60 -11.56
N ASP A 232 -6.78 -0.49 -12.79
CA ASP A 232 -5.79 -1.41 -13.34
C ASP A 232 -4.54 -1.50 -12.44
N ARG A 233 -3.80 -2.58 -12.62
CA ARG A 233 -2.50 -2.90 -12.01
C ARG A 233 -1.32 -2.27 -12.73
N GLU A 234 -1.61 -1.52 -13.79
CA GLU A 234 -0.63 -0.68 -14.45
C GLU A 234 -0.12 0.38 -13.49
N GLN A 235 1.17 0.66 -13.61
CA GLN A 235 1.85 1.64 -12.80
C GLN A 235 1.43 3.08 -13.17
N SER A 236 1.70 4.04 -12.28
CA SER A 236 1.61 5.45 -12.66
C SER A 236 2.55 5.77 -13.83
N VAL A 237 2.15 6.71 -14.69
CA VAL A 237 2.96 7.14 -15.84
C VAL A 237 4.25 7.82 -15.39
N ASP A 238 4.15 8.72 -14.41
CA ASP A 238 5.32 9.43 -13.90
C ASP A 238 6.07 8.60 -12.86
N VAL A 239 7.40 8.71 -12.90
CA VAL A 239 8.27 8.27 -11.80
C VAL A 239 8.02 9.19 -10.60
N LYS A 240 7.47 8.61 -9.52
CA LYS A 240 7.14 9.35 -8.29
C LYS A 240 8.32 9.53 -7.36
N PHE A 241 9.28 8.60 -7.38
CA PHE A 241 10.48 8.68 -6.55
C PHE A 241 11.64 7.90 -7.17
N GLU A 242 12.85 8.41 -6.99
CA GLU A 242 14.08 7.80 -7.45
C GLU A 242 14.96 7.43 -6.25
N TYR A 243 15.34 6.16 -6.16
CA TYR A 243 16.25 5.67 -5.14
C TYR A 243 17.67 5.57 -5.67
N PHE A 244 18.64 6.04 -4.89
CA PHE A 244 20.06 6.04 -5.20
C PHE A 244 20.83 5.26 -4.14
N GLY A 245 21.47 4.18 -4.57
CA GLY A 245 22.40 3.38 -3.80
C GLY A 245 23.78 4.04 -3.68
N LYS A 246 24.65 3.40 -2.92
CA LYS A 246 26.04 3.83 -2.78
C LYS A 246 26.80 3.59 -4.10
N GLY A 247 27.75 4.48 -4.42
CA GLY A 247 28.57 4.41 -5.63
C GLY A 247 27.98 5.11 -6.85
N GLY A 248 26.78 5.70 -6.74
CA GLY A 248 26.18 6.54 -7.79
C GLY A 248 26.71 7.98 -7.79
N THR A 249 26.24 8.78 -8.75
CA THR A 249 26.59 10.21 -8.88
C THR A 249 25.72 11.14 -8.04
N ARG A 250 24.69 10.61 -7.38
CA ARG A 250 23.73 11.35 -6.55
C ARG A 250 23.83 10.92 -5.07
N PRO A 251 23.41 11.78 -4.12
CA PRO A 251 23.37 11.43 -2.71
C PRO A 251 22.55 10.15 -2.48
N ALA A 252 23.11 9.21 -1.73
CA ALA A 252 22.47 7.93 -1.47
C ALA A 252 21.30 8.11 -0.48
N ASN A 253 20.12 7.60 -0.86
CA ASN A 253 18.90 7.63 -0.05
C ASN A 253 18.35 6.22 0.26
N ILE A 254 19.09 5.18 -0.16
CA ILE A 254 18.80 3.79 0.19
C ILE A 254 19.47 3.44 1.52
N ILE A 255 18.67 3.00 2.49
CA ILE A 255 19.15 2.51 3.79
C ILE A 255 19.41 1.00 3.72
N ASP A 256 18.47 0.24 3.17
CA ASP A 256 18.56 -1.22 3.04
C ASP A 256 17.80 -1.74 1.82
N ILE A 257 18.31 -2.82 1.22
CA ILE A 257 17.61 -3.63 0.22
C ILE A 257 17.53 -5.06 0.75
N SER A 258 16.33 -5.63 0.84
CA SER A 258 16.17 -6.99 1.37
C SER A 258 15.18 -7.79 0.54
N ASN A 259 15.17 -9.11 0.74
CA ASN A 259 14.24 -10.04 0.09
C ASN A 259 14.28 -9.96 -1.45
N TYR A 260 15.47 -9.77 -2.03
CA TYR A 260 15.65 -9.80 -3.48
C TYR A 260 15.29 -11.19 -4.04
N ASN A 261 14.47 -11.20 -5.08
CA ASN A 261 14.14 -12.40 -5.84
C ASN A 261 13.92 -12.06 -7.32
N GLU A 262 14.21 -13.01 -8.20
CA GLU A 262 14.12 -12.82 -9.65
C GLU A 262 12.68 -12.92 -10.19
N GLY A 263 11.72 -13.33 -9.36
CA GLY A 263 10.29 -13.33 -9.68
C GLY A 263 9.68 -14.72 -9.92
N ASP A 264 10.47 -15.80 -9.82
CA ASP A 264 10.04 -17.16 -10.17
C ASP A 264 8.84 -17.65 -9.37
N LYS A 265 8.68 -17.18 -8.13
CA LYS A 265 7.62 -17.62 -7.22
C LYS A 265 6.22 -17.20 -7.65
N ARG A 266 6.11 -16.13 -8.44
CA ARG A 266 4.83 -15.54 -8.88
C ARG A 266 4.48 -15.86 -10.32
N ILE A 267 5.24 -16.75 -10.97
CA ILE A 267 4.95 -17.15 -12.34
C ILE A 267 3.67 -17.98 -12.36
N ILE A 268 2.73 -17.62 -13.25
CA ILE A 268 1.53 -18.39 -13.56
C ILE A 268 1.54 -18.67 -15.05
N THR A 269 1.65 -19.94 -15.42
CA THR A 269 1.62 -20.37 -16.84
C THR A 269 0.34 -21.09 -17.21
N ARG A 270 -0.51 -21.41 -16.22
CA ARG A 270 -1.80 -22.09 -16.43
C ARG A 270 -2.86 -21.55 -15.49
N VAL A 271 -4.09 -21.38 -16.00
CA VAL A 271 -5.27 -20.99 -15.21
C VAL A 271 -6.35 -22.05 -15.35
N GLN A 272 -6.93 -22.49 -14.24
CA GLN A 272 -8.07 -23.40 -14.22
C GLN A 272 -9.16 -22.84 -13.30
N PHE A 273 -10.40 -22.83 -13.80
CA PHE A 273 -11.56 -22.47 -12.99
C PHE A 273 -12.05 -23.66 -12.17
N GLU A 274 -12.47 -23.40 -10.94
CA GLU A 274 -13.03 -24.44 -10.09
C GLU A 274 -14.30 -25.04 -10.70
N GLY A 275 -14.40 -26.37 -10.69
CA GLY A 275 -15.48 -27.12 -11.35
C GLY A 275 -15.26 -27.38 -12.85
N ASP A 276 -14.32 -26.70 -13.50
CA ASP A 276 -14.00 -26.93 -14.92
C ASP A 276 -12.87 -27.96 -15.10
N LEU A 277 -13.01 -28.81 -16.11
CA LEU A 277 -11.93 -29.70 -16.57
C LEU A 277 -10.95 -28.97 -17.51
N GLY A 278 -11.36 -27.84 -18.10
CA GLY A 278 -10.54 -27.06 -19.02
C GLY A 278 -9.43 -26.28 -18.30
N VAL A 279 -8.28 -26.16 -18.97
CA VAL A 279 -7.13 -25.35 -18.52
C VAL A 279 -6.80 -24.36 -19.63
N PHE A 280 -6.53 -23.12 -19.23
CA PHE A 280 -6.05 -22.06 -20.12
C PHE A 280 -4.55 -21.92 -19.93
N ASP A 281 -3.80 -22.19 -20.99
CA ASP A 281 -2.35 -22.26 -20.99
C ASP A 281 -1.72 -20.99 -21.58
N SER A 282 -0.56 -20.60 -21.04
CA SER A 282 0.41 -19.76 -21.75
C SER A 282 0.94 -20.49 -22.99
N PRO A 283 1.53 -19.77 -23.97
CA PRO A 283 2.24 -20.40 -25.08
C PRO A 283 3.26 -21.46 -24.65
N ASP A 284 3.38 -22.54 -25.42
CA ASP A 284 4.22 -23.71 -25.08
C ASP A 284 5.67 -23.33 -24.72
N PHE A 285 6.28 -22.39 -25.45
CA PHE A 285 7.65 -21.96 -25.17
C PHE A 285 7.83 -21.32 -23.78
N ILE A 286 6.78 -20.72 -23.20
CA ILE A 286 6.80 -20.16 -21.84
C ILE A 286 6.72 -21.32 -20.84
N ILE A 287 5.86 -22.31 -21.09
CA ILE A 287 5.70 -23.49 -20.24
C ILE A 287 6.97 -24.33 -20.24
N ASP A 288 7.59 -24.53 -21.41
CA ASP A 288 8.84 -25.27 -21.55
C ASP A 288 9.98 -24.60 -20.78
N LYS A 289 10.00 -23.27 -20.74
CA LYS A 289 11.04 -22.48 -20.08
C LYS A 289 10.84 -22.35 -18.57
N PHE A 290 9.63 -22.06 -18.10
CA PHE A 290 9.35 -21.72 -16.70
C PHE A 290 8.55 -22.79 -15.93
N GLY A 291 8.17 -23.87 -16.62
CA GLY A 291 7.37 -24.97 -16.09
C GLY A 291 5.86 -24.69 -16.06
N ALA A 292 5.08 -25.75 -15.83
CA ALA A 292 3.64 -25.68 -15.65
C ALA A 292 3.27 -25.26 -14.22
N LYS A 293 2.89 -23.99 -14.04
CA LYS A 293 2.48 -23.40 -12.76
C LYS A 293 1.01 -23.02 -12.82
N LEU A 294 0.20 -23.82 -12.13
CA LEU A 294 -1.26 -23.74 -12.17
C LEU A 294 -1.82 -22.81 -11.10
N LYS A 295 -2.63 -21.83 -11.51
CA LYS A 295 -3.51 -21.05 -10.64
C LYS A 295 -4.94 -21.57 -10.75
N ARG A 296 -5.50 -22.02 -9.62
CA ARG A 296 -6.94 -22.32 -9.50
C ARG A 296 -7.70 -21.05 -9.15
N VAL A 297 -8.82 -20.82 -9.85
CA VAL A 297 -9.66 -19.62 -9.70
C VAL A 297 -11.09 -20.05 -9.36
N ASP A 298 -11.56 -19.64 -8.19
CA ASP A 298 -12.94 -19.83 -7.73
C ASP A 298 -13.77 -18.56 -8.01
N ILE A 299 -14.37 -18.50 -9.19
CA ILE A 299 -15.32 -17.44 -9.57
C ILE A 299 -16.62 -18.03 -10.14
N GLY A 300 -17.41 -18.67 -9.28
CA GLY A 300 -18.69 -19.30 -9.68
C GLY A 300 -19.73 -18.37 -10.31
N PHE A 301 -19.54 -17.04 -10.26
CA PHE A 301 -20.40 -16.05 -10.92
C PHE A 301 -20.11 -15.86 -12.41
N ILE A 302 -19.10 -16.53 -12.98
CA ILE A 302 -18.79 -16.56 -14.41
C ILE A 302 -18.89 -18.00 -14.92
N THR A 303 -19.83 -18.26 -15.81
CA THR A 303 -20.05 -19.58 -16.43
C THR A 303 -19.64 -19.59 -17.90
N ASN A 304 -19.65 -18.43 -18.56
CA ASN A 304 -19.37 -18.31 -19.99
C ASN A 304 -17.88 -18.55 -20.30
N THR A 305 -17.59 -19.52 -21.18
CA THR A 305 -16.23 -19.90 -21.57
C THR A 305 -15.43 -18.77 -22.22
N ILE A 306 -16.07 -17.89 -23.00
CA ILE A 306 -15.40 -16.75 -23.64
C ILE A 306 -14.96 -15.74 -22.58
N LYS A 307 -15.80 -15.48 -21.57
CA LYS A 307 -15.42 -14.62 -20.43
C LYS A 307 -14.28 -15.24 -19.62
N LYS A 308 -14.36 -16.54 -19.32
CA LYS A 308 -13.29 -17.30 -18.66
C LYS A 308 -11.96 -17.21 -19.42
N PHE A 309 -12.00 -17.30 -20.75
CA PHE A 309 -10.83 -17.12 -21.60
C PHE A 309 -10.24 -15.71 -21.45
N GLY A 310 -11.07 -14.65 -21.54
CA GLY A 310 -10.62 -13.27 -21.36
C GLY A 310 -9.95 -13.03 -19.99
N ILE A 311 -10.61 -13.47 -18.92
CA ILE A 311 -10.07 -13.39 -17.55
C ILE A 311 -8.73 -14.13 -17.43
N SER A 312 -8.62 -15.31 -18.06
CA SER A 312 -7.39 -16.10 -18.03
C SER A 312 -6.25 -15.40 -18.77
N GLN A 313 -6.53 -14.81 -19.95
CA GLN A 313 -5.52 -14.06 -20.70
C GLN A 313 -5.01 -12.85 -19.92
N ASP A 314 -5.87 -12.14 -19.20
CA ASP A 314 -5.45 -11.01 -18.36
C ASP A 314 -4.57 -11.45 -17.18
N ILE A 315 -4.90 -12.56 -16.52
CA ILE A 315 -4.07 -13.13 -15.45
C ILE A 315 -2.72 -13.59 -16.01
N LEU A 316 -2.72 -14.36 -17.10
CA LEU A 316 -1.48 -14.84 -17.71
C LEU A 316 -0.62 -13.67 -18.21
N GLY A 317 -1.21 -12.65 -18.83
CA GLY A 317 -0.50 -11.46 -19.29
C GLY A 317 0.28 -10.74 -18.17
N GLU A 318 -0.26 -10.72 -16.96
CA GLU A 318 0.41 -10.08 -15.81
C GLU A 318 1.47 -10.97 -15.15
N PHE A 319 1.28 -12.29 -15.13
CA PHE A 319 2.04 -13.22 -14.28
C PHE A 319 2.84 -14.29 -15.03
N GLN A 320 2.77 -14.40 -16.35
CA GLN A 320 3.45 -15.49 -17.08
C GLN A 320 4.98 -15.35 -17.17
N PHE A 321 5.53 -14.17 -16.90
CA PHE A 321 6.97 -13.91 -16.90
C PHE A 321 7.50 -13.61 -15.50
N PRO A 322 8.72 -14.06 -15.16
CA PRO A 322 9.38 -13.65 -13.93
C PRO A 322 9.60 -12.13 -13.94
N LYS A 323 9.26 -11.49 -12.82
CA LYS A 323 9.52 -10.06 -12.59
C LYS A 323 10.22 -9.91 -11.24
N THR A 324 11.42 -9.33 -11.26
CA THR A 324 12.22 -9.09 -10.05
C THR A 324 11.40 -8.37 -8.98
N GLU A 325 11.45 -8.84 -7.74
CA GLU A 325 10.90 -8.11 -6.59
C GLU A 325 11.91 -8.03 -5.46
N PHE A 326 11.86 -6.94 -4.72
CA PHE A 326 12.65 -6.75 -3.49
C PHE A 326 11.95 -5.75 -2.58
N GLN A 327 12.48 -5.61 -1.38
CA GLN A 327 12.11 -4.55 -0.45
C GLN A 327 13.20 -3.51 -0.37
N ILE A 328 12.83 -2.25 -0.42
CA ILE A 328 13.74 -1.10 -0.28
C ILE A 328 13.31 -0.28 0.93
N THR A 329 14.26 0.04 1.79
CA THR A 329 14.05 0.92 2.95
C THR A 329 14.80 2.22 2.70
N GLY A 330 14.12 3.35 2.88
CA GLY A 330 14.69 4.67 2.67
C GLY A 330 14.06 5.72 3.58
N PRO A 331 14.17 7.02 3.22
CA PRO A 331 13.55 8.10 3.97
C PRO A 331 12.03 7.90 4.09
N TYR A 332 11.44 8.57 5.08
CA TYR A 332 10.00 8.65 5.16
C TYR A 332 9.44 9.43 3.97
N LEU A 333 8.48 8.84 3.25
CA LEU A 333 7.91 9.41 2.02
C LEU A 333 6.48 9.95 2.16
N GLY A 334 5.81 9.80 3.32
CA GLY A 334 4.42 10.26 3.47
C GLY A 334 3.49 9.68 2.39
N GLU A 335 2.69 10.52 1.72
CA GLU A 335 1.85 10.13 0.57
C GLU A 335 2.52 10.36 -0.79
N GLN A 336 3.80 10.75 -0.84
CA GLN A 336 4.53 10.99 -2.11
C GLN A 336 4.61 9.72 -2.97
N VAL A 337 4.63 8.55 -2.32
CA VAL A 337 4.63 7.25 -2.98
C VAL A 337 3.54 6.38 -2.37
N ASP A 338 2.69 5.84 -3.24
CA ASP A 338 1.57 4.97 -2.90
C ASP A 338 1.60 3.69 -3.76
N LEU A 339 0.65 2.80 -3.52
CA LEU A 339 0.52 1.55 -4.28
C LEU A 339 0.34 1.81 -5.77
N LEU A 340 1.01 0.98 -6.57
CA LEU A 340 1.15 1.03 -8.03
C LEU A 340 1.92 2.24 -8.57
N ASP A 341 2.46 3.11 -7.73
CA ASP A 341 3.30 4.18 -8.25
C ASP A 341 4.60 3.62 -8.83
N LEU A 342 5.07 4.24 -9.91
CA LEU A 342 6.32 3.95 -10.57
C LEU A 342 7.47 4.61 -9.81
N ILE A 343 8.51 3.84 -9.52
CA ILE A 343 9.77 4.30 -8.94
C ILE A 343 10.95 3.77 -9.74
N THR A 344 12.11 4.40 -9.60
CA THR A 344 13.39 3.90 -10.10
C THR A 344 14.33 3.57 -8.95
N VAL A 345 15.22 2.62 -9.19
CA VAL A 345 16.25 2.23 -8.23
C VAL A 345 17.56 2.12 -9.00
N ASP A 346 18.50 3.02 -8.71
CA ASP A 346 19.87 2.97 -9.19
C ASP A 346 20.76 2.44 -8.06
N ASN A 347 21.24 1.21 -8.18
CA ASN A 347 22.18 0.64 -7.22
C ASN A 347 23.32 0.00 -8.01
N PRO A 348 24.39 0.76 -8.35
CA PRO A 348 25.44 0.28 -9.25
C PRO A 348 26.31 -0.85 -8.64
N GLY A 349 26.10 -1.19 -7.37
CA GLY A 349 26.96 -2.11 -6.62
C GLY A 349 28.30 -1.48 -6.25
N TYR A 350 29.05 -2.15 -5.38
CA TYR A 350 30.40 -1.72 -5.01
C TYR A 350 31.42 -2.46 -5.87
N ASP A 351 32.14 -1.77 -6.76
CA ASP A 351 33.28 -2.35 -7.46
C ASP A 351 34.53 -2.26 -6.58
N PHE A 352 34.84 -3.35 -5.87
CA PHE A 352 36.05 -3.45 -5.04
C PHE A 352 37.37 -3.38 -5.83
N ASN A 353 37.34 -3.41 -7.17
CA ASN A 353 38.54 -3.45 -8.01
C ASN A 353 38.96 -2.11 -8.62
N THR A 354 38.21 -1.03 -8.39
CA THR A 354 38.64 0.29 -8.86
C THR A 354 39.40 1.03 -7.75
N ASN A 355 40.71 1.16 -7.89
CA ASN A 355 41.57 2.11 -7.17
C ASN A 355 41.23 3.58 -7.47
N VAL A 356 39.99 3.84 -7.90
CA VAL A 356 39.45 5.19 -7.98
C VAL A 356 38.99 5.50 -6.58
N ALA A 357 39.60 6.51 -5.95
CA ALA A 357 39.03 7.13 -4.78
C ALA A 357 37.64 7.63 -5.18
N LEU A 358 36.63 6.79 -4.96
CA LEU A 358 35.24 7.20 -4.96
C LEU A 358 35.18 8.29 -3.91
N TYR A 359 34.57 9.42 -4.26
CA TYR A 359 34.21 10.41 -3.27
C TYR A 359 33.56 9.65 -2.11
N ASP A 360 34.21 9.67 -0.94
CA ASP A 360 33.46 9.75 0.31
C ASP A 360 32.46 10.85 0.01
N SER A 361 31.21 10.48 -0.28
CA SER A 361 30.15 11.46 -0.35
C SER A 361 30.13 12.01 1.07
N PRO A 362 30.60 13.25 1.31
CA PRO A 362 30.61 13.81 2.66
C PRO A 362 29.17 14.09 3.13
N ASP A 363 28.20 13.83 2.25
CA ASP A 363 26.79 14.15 2.36
C ASP A 363 25.93 12.88 2.21
N SER A 364 26.36 11.74 2.78
CA SER A 364 25.36 10.73 3.09
C SER A 364 24.44 11.34 4.14
N GLU A 365 23.19 11.61 3.78
CA GLU A 365 22.20 12.31 4.62
C GLU A 365 21.92 11.57 5.95
N TYR A 366 22.43 10.34 6.08
CA TYR A 366 22.30 9.46 7.24
C TYR A 366 23.68 9.00 7.73
N ASP A 367 24.54 9.98 8.06
CA ASP A 367 25.81 9.74 8.74
C ASP A 367 25.58 9.29 10.19
N THR A 368 25.38 7.99 10.34
CA THR A 368 25.57 7.30 11.62
C THR A 368 26.35 6.03 11.30
N ASP A 369 27.54 5.91 11.89
CA ASP A 369 28.58 4.89 11.69
C ASP A 369 28.15 3.41 11.76
N ASP A 370 26.85 3.11 11.92
CA ASP A 370 26.31 1.76 12.14
C ASP A 370 25.02 1.40 11.36
N VAL A 371 24.51 2.26 10.45
CA VAL A 371 23.17 2.03 9.85
C VAL A 371 23.18 1.29 8.51
N TYR A 372 24.32 1.22 7.82
CA TYR A 372 24.41 0.52 6.55
C TYR A 372 24.90 -0.91 6.77
N ALA A 373 23.95 -1.85 6.83
CA ALA A 373 24.30 -3.27 6.85
C ALA A 373 25.15 -3.61 5.62
N SER A 374 26.32 -4.19 5.86
CA SER A 374 27.31 -4.65 4.88
C SER A 374 26.82 -5.81 3.98
N SER A 375 25.54 -6.16 4.02
CA SER A 375 24.99 -7.38 3.42
C SER A 375 24.67 -7.30 1.92
N ASN A 376 24.81 -6.14 1.26
CA ASN A 376 24.34 -5.95 -0.13
C ASN A 376 25.38 -5.36 -1.10
N THR A 377 26.67 -5.42 -0.78
CA THR A 377 27.74 -4.77 -1.57
C THR A 377 27.85 -5.28 -3.02
N GLY A 378 27.26 -6.44 -3.35
CA GLY A 378 27.28 -7.03 -4.70
C GLY A 378 25.97 -6.96 -5.50
N LEU A 379 24.87 -6.42 -4.94
CA LEU A 379 23.61 -6.37 -5.68
C LEU A 379 23.61 -5.19 -6.66
N ILE A 380 23.59 -5.47 -7.96
CA ILE A 380 23.52 -4.45 -9.01
C ILE A 380 22.07 -4.34 -9.52
N ILE A 381 21.52 -3.12 -9.52
CA ILE A 381 20.22 -2.80 -10.10
C ILE A 381 20.44 -1.68 -11.12
N ASP A 382 20.10 -1.97 -12.38
CA ASP A 382 20.22 -1.01 -13.47
C ASP A 382 19.19 0.13 -13.30
N LYS A 383 19.69 1.37 -13.31
CA LYS A 383 18.90 2.60 -13.21
C LYS A 383 17.80 2.74 -14.25
N ASN A 384 17.94 2.06 -15.40
CA ASN A 384 16.97 2.14 -16.48
C ASN A 384 15.73 1.28 -16.19
N LEU A 385 15.72 0.47 -15.13
CA LEU A 385 14.58 -0.37 -14.79
C LEU A 385 13.53 0.38 -13.98
N GLY A 386 12.27 0.27 -14.41
CA GLY A 386 11.12 0.74 -13.66
C GLY A 386 10.58 -0.31 -12.69
N PHE A 387 10.16 0.14 -11.51
CA PHE A 387 9.52 -0.72 -10.53
C PHE A 387 8.19 -0.12 -10.06
N LYS A 388 7.16 -0.95 -9.95
CA LYS A 388 5.88 -0.56 -9.35
C LYS A 388 5.82 -0.97 -7.89
N VAL A 389 5.19 -0.13 -7.06
CA VAL A 389 5.05 -0.37 -5.62
C VAL A 389 3.90 -1.33 -5.33
N LEU A 390 4.17 -2.42 -4.63
CA LEU A 390 3.19 -3.43 -4.19
C LEU A 390 2.84 -3.32 -2.70
N LYS A 391 3.76 -2.83 -1.87
CA LYS A 391 3.54 -2.59 -0.45
C LYS A 391 4.24 -1.31 -0.03
N VAL A 392 3.56 -0.50 0.79
CA VAL A 392 4.12 0.64 1.50
C VAL A 392 4.03 0.34 2.99
N GLU A 393 5.13 0.45 3.73
CA GLU A 393 5.17 0.32 5.18
C GLU A 393 5.89 1.53 5.79
N HIS A 394 5.21 2.22 6.71
CA HIS A 394 5.75 3.37 7.42
C HIS A 394 6.14 2.97 8.84
N ASP A 395 7.40 3.23 9.20
CA ASP A 395 7.90 3.13 10.56
C ASP A 395 8.03 4.55 11.15
N PHE A 396 7.02 4.97 11.92
CA PHE A 396 6.99 6.31 12.53
C PHE A 396 8.05 6.49 13.62
N ALA A 397 8.55 5.41 14.23
CA ALA A 397 9.56 5.49 15.27
C ALA A 397 10.94 5.77 14.69
N ARG A 398 11.26 5.16 13.54
CA ARG A 398 12.51 5.38 12.81
C ARG A 398 12.41 6.50 11.78
N TYR A 399 11.20 6.85 11.39
CA TYR A 399 10.91 7.79 10.31
C TYR A 399 11.45 7.29 8.97
N GLN A 400 11.08 6.06 8.64
CA GLN A 400 11.51 5.36 7.44
C GLN A 400 10.29 4.83 6.70
N THR A 401 10.37 4.77 5.38
CA THR A 401 9.43 4.03 4.54
C THR A 401 10.13 2.80 3.98
N LYS A 402 9.45 1.65 4.08
CA LYS A 402 9.83 0.40 3.43
C LYS A 402 8.83 0.11 2.31
N LEU A 403 9.32 -0.05 1.09
CA LEU A 403 8.52 -0.40 -0.07
C LEU A 403 8.82 -1.84 -0.50
N LYS A 404 7.80 -2.65 -0.79
CA LYS A 404 7.96 -3.85 -1.62
C LYS A 404 7.68 -3.45 -3.06
N VAL A 405 8.63 -3.69 -3.95
CA VAL A 405 8.54 -3.25 -5.35
C VAL A 405 8.70 -4.42 -6.29
N ARG A 406 8.08 -4.33 -7.47
CA ARG A 406 8.14 -5.34 -8.53
C ARG A 406 8.48 -4.67 -9.85
N ARG A 407 9.41 -5.26 -10.60
CA ARG A 407 9.79 -4.79 -11.94
C ARG A 407 8.54 -4.68 -12.84
N ILE A 408 8.44 -3.59 -13.59
CA ILE A 408 7.39 -3.41 -14.60
C ILE A 408 7.69 -4.23 -15.86
N GLY A 409 6.78 -4.20 -16.83
CA GLY A 409 6.96 -4.88 -18.11
C GLY A 409 6.04 -6.08 -18.30
N SER A 410 5.87 -6.44 -19.57
CA SER A 410 4.93 -7.46 -20.06
C SER A 410 5.63 -8.66 -20.68
N LYS A 411 6.95 -8.58 -20.88
CA LYS A 411 7.78 -9.61 -21.52
C LYS A 411 9.05 -9.86 -20.73
N GLU A 412 9.72 -10.96 -21.05
CA GLU A 412 11.06 -11.24 -20.56
C GLU A 412 12.01 -10.09 -20.93
N PHE A 413 12.75 -9.59 -19.94
CA PHE A 413 13.66 -8.44 -20.06
C PHE A 413 13.02 -7.07 -20.39
N ASP A 414 11.69 -6.95 -20.35
CA ASP A 414 10.94 -5.69 -20.51
C ASP A 414 11.01 -4.81 -19.24
N GLY A 415 10.55 -3.56 -19.33
CA GLY A 415 10.48 -2.64 -18.19
C GLY A 415 11.66 -1.69 -18.05
N GLN A 416 12.37 -1.44 -19.15
CA GLN A 416 13.22 -0.27 -19.28
C GLN A 416 12.35 0.99 -19.40
N LEU A 417 12.74 2.07 -18.74
CA LEU A 417 12.14 3.38 -18.95
C LEU A 417 12.58 3.92 -20.32
N SER A 418 11.60 4.36 -21.11
CA SER A 418 11.79 4.96 -22.44
C SER A 418 12.29 6.39 -22.38
#